data_AF-A0A852JIC7-F1
#
_entry.id   AF-A0A852JIC7-F1
#
_cell.length_a   1.000
_cell.length_b   1.000
_cell.length_c   1.000
_cell.angle_alpha   90.00
_cell.angle_beta   90.00
_cell.angle_gamma   90.00
#
_symmetry.space_group_name_H-M   'P 1'
#
loop_
_entity.id
_entity.type
_entity.pdbx_description
1 polymer ?
#
loop_
_entity_poly.entity_id
_entity_poly.type
_entity_poly.pdbx_seq_one_letter_code
_entity_poly.pdbx_strand_id
1 'polypeptide(L)'
;HAVLIVLYIINLAGGTLGVIMMSQQLFRRRSQSVMTIMIISLLVLHSFMLLSIPFRLSYYILGEWKFGQFACRLASAIIYLHMYATFALYAAIIMARLLRLELRKCYTAAWLAAGWLLGALVVTPVLLSYYGTSKTYRPCECFQFHRELKEAHMVITNYCLVGVLVAMCAVLTAIQLTVIYRVAVKYWPDVNSHVEFRAQAKSFFFILVTLVCFMPHHVFRVYYIQNFDLDKDHKLLLYNEVFLALTTMCCLDMLCFIAGIAH
;
A
#
# COMPACT_ATOMS: atom_id res chain seq x y z
N HIS A 1 -1.69 -3.30 22.39
CA HIS A 1 -1.05 -4.26 21.46
C HIS A 1 -1.98 -5.34 20.90
N ALA A 2 -3.03 -5.79 21.61
CA ALA A 2 -3.94 -6.84 21.11
C ALA A 2 -4.50 -6.59 19.69
N VAL A 3 -4.93 -5.35 19.38
CA VAL A 3 -5.42 -4.99 18.04
C VAL A 3 -4.38 -5.23 16.95
N LEU A 4 -3.11 -4.84 17.19
CA LEU A 4 -2.01 -5.05 16.24
C LEU A 4 -1.76 -6.53 15.97
N ILE A 5 -1.76 -7.33 17.03
CA ILE A 5 -1.59 -8.79 16.95
C ILE A 5 -2.68 -9.39 16.07
N VAL A 6 -3.95 -9.02 16.31
CA VAL A 6 -5.08 -9.51 15.51
C VAL A 6 -4.95 -9.11 14.04
N LEU A 7 -4.65 -7.84 13.75
CA LEU A 7 -4.49 -7.36 12.37
C LEU A 7 -3.38 -8.11 11.64
N TYR A 8 -2.21 -8.29 12.28
CA TYR A 8 -1.09 -8.99 11.67
C TYR A 8 -1.36 -10.49 11.48
N ILE A 9 -2.09 -11.15 12.39
CA ILE A 9 -2.47 -12.55 12.22
C ILE A 9 -3.44 -12.72 11.05
N ILE A 10 -4.49 -11.88 10.98
CA ILE A 10 -5.45 -11.90 9.87
C ILE A 10 -4.72 -11.69 8.55
N ASN A 11 -3.84 -10.69 8.50
CA ASN A 11 -3.09 -10.38 7.29
C ASN A 11 -2.12 -11.51 6.91
N LEU A 12 -1.42 -12.10 7.88
CA LEU A 12 -0.50 -13.20 7.62
C LEU A 12 -1.26 -14.42 7.07
N ALA A 13 -2.37 -14.80 7.70
CA ALA A 13 -3.16 -15.95 7.26
C ALA A 13 -3.83 -15.69 5.90
N GLY A 14 -4.58 -14.60 5.78
CA GLY A 14 -5.33 -14.27 4.57
C GLY A 14 -4.42 -13.88 3.40
N GLY A 15 -3.42 -13.05 3.64
CA GLY A 15 -2.48 -12.62 2.60
C GLY A 15 -1.66 -13.79 2.07
N THR A 16 -1.21 -14.72 2.93
CA THR A 16 -0.49 -15.93 2.48
C THR A 16 -1.40 -16.81 1.63
N LEU A 17 -2.64 -17.04 2.06
CA LEU A 17 -3.63 -17.78 1.27
C LEU A 17 -3.86 -17.12 -0.09
N GLY A 18 -3.99 -15.78 -0.13
CA GLY A 18 -4.15 -15.00 -1.35
C GLY A 18 -2.99 -15.14 -2.31
N VAL A 19 -1.77 -15.03 -1.80
CA VAL A 19 -0.55 -15.20 -2.59
C VAL A 19 -0.50 -16.62 -3.18
N ILE A 20 -0.77 -17.66 -2.39
CA ILE A 20 -0.78 -19.04 -2.85
C ILE A 20 -1.83 -19.23 -3.95
N MET A 21 -3.08 -18.85 -3.71
CA MET A 21 -4.16 -19.03 -4.68
C MET A 21 -3.88 -18.26 -5.98
N MET A 22 -3.40 -17.01 -5.88
CA MET A 22 -3.10 -16.19 -7.06
C MET A 22 -1.93 -16.76 -7.86
N SER A 23 -0.88 -17.24 -7.18
CA SER A 23 0.26 -17.88 -7.83
C SER A 23 -0.16 -19.12 -8.63
N GLN A 24 -1.05 -19.95 -8.07
CA GLN A 24 -1.59 -21.14 -8.75
C GLN A 24 -2.40 -20.75 -9.99
N GLN A 25 -3.22 -19.69 -9.90
CA GLN A 25 -3.98 -19.20 -11.05
C GLN A 25 -3.07 -18.64 -12.15
N LEU A 26 -2.05 -17.88 -11.77
CA LEU A 26 -1.09 -17.31 -12.72
C LEU A 26 -0.27 -18.40 -13.41
N PHE A 27 0.15 -19.44 -12.68
CA PHE A 27 0.89 -20.57 -13.23
C PHE A 27 0.07 -21.33 -14.30
N ARG A 28 -1.25 -21.41 -14.12
CA ARG A 28 -2.16 -22.03 -15.11
C ARG A 28 -2.38 -21.16 -16.36
N ARG A 29 -2.10 -19.86 -16.31
CA ARG A 29 -2.29 -18.94 -17.45
C ARG A 29 -1.01 -18.80 -18.26
N ARG A 30 -1.08 -19.10 -19.56
CA ARG A 30 0.08 -19.05 -20.49
C ARG A 30 0.37 -17.67 -21.09
N SER A 31 -0.42 -16.64 -20.78
CA SER A 31 -0.33 -15.32 -21.42
C SER A 31 0.46 -14.29 -20.60
N GLN A 32 1.57 -13.80 -21.17
CA GLN A 32 2.43 -12.76 -20.59
C GLN A 32 1.98 -11.35 -21.01
N SER A 33 0.78 -10.93 -20.58
CA SER A 33 0.33 -9.56 -20.79
C SER A 33 1.00 -8.57 -19.80
N VAL A 34 1.07 -7.29 -20.17
CA VAL A 34 1.54 -6.21 -19.26
C VAL A 34 0.78 -6.23 -17.92
N MET A 35 -0.53 -6.52 -17.96
CA MET A 35 -1.35 -6.66 -16.74
C MET A 35 -0.91 -7.85 -15.88
N THR A 36 -0.56 -8.97 -16.51
CA THR A 36 -0.04 -10.16 -15.82
C THR A 36 1.27 -9.84 -15.10
N ILE A 37 2.18 -9.10 -15.76
CA ILE A 37 3.46 -8.68 -15.18
C ILE A 37 3.24 -7.78 -13.95
N MET A 38 2.37 -6.77 -14.05
CA MET A 38 2.05 -5.89 -12.90
C MET A 38 1.46 -6.65 -11.71
N ILE A 39 0.60 -7.64 -11.97
CA ILE A 39 0.03 -8.51 -10.94
C ILE A 39 1.11 -9.40 -10.29
N ILE A 40 2.06 -9.94 -11.07
CA ILE A 40 3.19 -10.69 -10.52
C ILE A 40 4.07 -9.78 -9.65
N SER A 41 4.31 -8.54 -10.07
CA SER A 41 5.05 -7.56 -9.25
C SER A 41 4.36 -7.29 -7.92
N LEU A 42 3.03 -7.15 -7.91
CA LEU A 42 2.25 -7.04 -6.66
C LEU A 42 2.41 -8.28 -5.78
N LEU A 43 2.30 -9.47 -6.37
CA LEU A 43 2.45 -10.74 -5.66
C LEU A 43 3.81 -10.83 -4.93
N VAL A 44 4.88 -10.41 -5.59
CA VAL A 44 6.24 -10.37 -5.02
C VAL A 44 6.31 -9.39 -3.85
N LEU A 45 5.76 -8.17 -4.01
CA LEU A 45 5.72 -7.19 -2.92
C LEU A 45 4.93 -7.68 -1.71
N HIS A 46 3.75 -8.27 -1.92
CA HIS A 46 2.96 -8.86 -0.82
C HIS A 46 3.72 -9.99 -0.14
N SER A 47 4.44 -10.82 -0.90
CA SER A 47 5.25 -11.91 -0.32
C SER A 47 6.35 -11.38 0.59
N PHE A 48 7.08 -10.34 0.17
CA PHE A 48 8.10 -9.69 1.01
C PHE A 48 7.49 -9.07 2.27
N MET A 49 6.34 -8.41 2.13
CA MET A 49 5.63 -7.83 3.28
C MET A 49 5.21 -8.91 4.27
N LEU A 50 4.57 -9.99 3.80
CA LEU A 50 4.13 -11.11 4.62
C LEU A 50 5.30 -11.79 5.35
N LEU A 51 6.46 -11.91 4.70
CA LEU A 51 7.67 -12.44 5.34
C LEU A 51 8.17 -11.54 6.49
N SER A 52 7.93 -10.23 6.43
CA SER A 52 8.31 -9.30 7.49
C SER A 52 7.37 -9.30 8.70
N ILE A 53 6.11 -9.75 8.54
CA ILE A 53 5.08 -9.72 9.59
C ILE A 53 5.44 -10.57 10.82
N PRO A 54 5.95 -11.81 10.71
CA PRO A 54 6.32 -12.62 11.86
C PRO A 54 7.28 -11.92 12.85
N PHE A 55 8.21 -11.12 12.34
CA PHE A 55 9.15 -10.36 13.19
C PHE A 55 8.42 -9.28 14.01
N ARG A 56 7.48 -8.56 13.39
CA ARG A 56 6.63 -7.58 14.08
C ARG A 56 5.69 -8.24 15.07
N LEU A 57 5.10 -9.37 14.69
CA LEU A 57 4.21 -10.13 15.53
C LEU A 57 4.93 -10.64 16.79
N SER A 58 6.14 -11.18 16.62
CA SER A 58 7.01 -11.58 17.73
C SER A 58 7.29 -10.43 18.69
N TYR A 59 7.61 -9.23 18.17
CA TYR A 59 7.80 -8.04 18.99
C TYR A 59 6.57 -7.67 19.81
N TYR A 60 5.38 -7.65 19.20
CA TYR A 60 4.14 -7.28 19.90
C TYR A 60 3.64 -8.34 20.90
N ILE A 61 4.01 -9.61 20.72
CA ILE A 61 3.70 -10.69 21.66
C ILE A 61 4.68 -10.72 22.83
N LEU A 62 5.99 -10.63 22.55
CA LEU A 62 7.04 -10.75 23.56
C LEU A 62 7.30 -9.43 24.31
N GLY A 63 6.90 -8.29 23.74
CA GLY A 63 7.17 -6.96 24.29
C GLY A 63 8.63 -6.51 24.13
N GLU A 64 9.48 -7.30 23.47
CA GLU A 64 10.89 -7.01 23.26
C GLU A 64 11.38 -7.44 21.87
N TRP A 65 12.33 -6.69 21.31
CA TRP A 65 12.93 -6.98 20.01
C TRP A 65 14.21 -7.80 20.16
N LYS A 66 14.25 -9.02 19.60
CA LYS A 66 15.39 -9.96 19.72
C LYS A 66 16.25 -10.13 18.45
N PHE A 67 15.84 -9.56 17.33
CA PHE A 67 16.45 -9.85 16.02
C PHE A 67 17.58 -8.88 15.62
N GLY A 68 18.01 -8.02 16.55
CA GLY A 68 19.06 -7.03 16.32
C GLY A 68 18.62 -5.81 15.49
N GLN A 69 19.47 -4.78 15.45
CA GLN A 69 19.13 -3.48 14.87
C GLN A 69 18.94 -3.53 13.35
N PHE A 70 19.70 -4.38 12.64
CA PHE A 70 19.57 -4.54 11.19
C PHE A 70 18.18 -5.05 10.80
N ALA A 71 17.70 -6.11 11.45
CA ALA A 71 16.37 -6.65 11.19
C ALA A 71 15.27 -5.65 11.55
N CYS A 72 15.45 -4.85 12.60
CA CYS A 72 14.50 -3.79 12.97
C CYS A 72 14.37 -2.75 11.85
N ARG A 73 15.51 -2.27 11.33
CA ARG A 73 15.54 -1.33 10.21
C ARG A 73 14.95 -1.95 8.95
N LEU A 74 15.29 -3.20 8.64
CA LEU A 74 14.77 -3.91 7.47
C LEU A 74 13.25 -4.13 7.54
N ALA A 75 12.72 -4.58 8.68
CA ALA A 75 11.28 -4.75 8.89
C ALA A 75 10.51 -3.42 8.86
N SER A 76 11.16 -2.35 9.31
CA SER A 76 10.65 -0.98 9.15
C SER A 76 10.70 -0.53 7.70
N ALA A 77 11.72 -0.93 6.96
CA ALA A 77 11.87 -0.55 5.56
C ALA A 77 10.82 -1.20 4.65
N ILE A 78 10.62 -2.50 4.85
CA ILE A 78 9.75 -3.32 4.03
C ILE A 78 8.32 -2.77 4.03
N ILE A 79 7.78 -2.31 5.15
CA ILE A 79 6.39 -1.81 5.21
C ILE A 79 6.20 -0.53 4.39
N TYR A 80 7.17 0.41 4.43
CA TYR A 80 7.09 1.65 3.67
C TYR A 80 7.34 1.39 2.18
N LEU A 81 8.35 0.59 1.85
CA LEU A 81 8.63 0.18 0.47
C LEU A 81 7.40 -0.52 -0.13
N HIS A 82 6.79 -1.44 0.63
CA HIS A 82 5.57 -2.14 0.25
C HIS A 82 4.42 -1.17 -0.01
N MET A 83 4.11 -0.30 0.95
CA MET A 83 3.03 0.68 0.82
C MET A 83 3.16 1.55 -0.44
N TYR A 84 4.34 2.15 -0.67
CA TYR A 84 4.54 3.04 -1.82
C TYR A 84 4.65 2.29 -3.15
N ALA A 85 5.32 1.14 -3.19
CA ALA A 85 5.43 0.35 -4.42
C ALA A 85 4.08 -0.26 -4.83
N THR A 86 3.29 -0.75 -3.87
CA THR A 86 1.92 -1.24 -4.12
C THR A 86 1.02 -0.11 -4.60
N PHE A 87 1.08 1.07 -3.99
CA PHE A 87 0.35 2.24 -4.46
C PHE A 87 0.69 2.60 -5.92
N ALA A 88 1.98 2.62 -6.26
CA ALA A 88 2.44 2.90 -7.62
C ALA A 88 1.95 1.85 -8.62
N LEU A 89 1.98 0.57 -8.27
CA LEU A 89 1.46 -0.50 -9.12
C LEU A 89 -0.06 -0.43 -9.29
N TYR A 90 -0.83 -0.10 -8.25
CA TYR A 90 -2.27 0.12 -8.37
C TYR A 90 -2.57 1.30 -9.30
N ALA A 91 -1.88 2.43 -9.13
CA ALA A 91 -2.01 3.56 -10.03
C ALA A 91 -1.68 3.17 -11.49
N ALA A 92 -0.61 2.42 -11.72
CA ALA A 92 -0.23 1.93 -13.04
C ALA A 92 -1.30 0.98 -13.64
N ILE A 93 -1.87 0.07 -12.85
CA ILE A 93 -2.96 -0.83 -13.24
C ILE A 93 -4.20 -0.04 -13.66
N ILE A 94 -4.60 0.95 -12.86
CA ILE A 94 -5.76 1.81 -13.12
C ILE A 94 -5.53 2.61 -14.40
N MET A 95 -4.36 3.23 -14.54
CA MET A 95 -4.00 4.01 -15.72
C MET A 95 -3.94 3.16 -16.99
N ALA A 96 -3.33 1.97 -16.94
CA ALA A 96 -3.27 1.06 -18.07
C ALA A 96 -4.68 0.65 -18.57
N ARG A 97 -5.65 0.53 -17.66
CA ARG A 97 -7.05 0.22 -18.01
C ARG A 97 -7.81 1.42 -18.56
N LEU A 98 -7.54 2.62 -18.06
CA LEU A 98 -8.11 3.86 -18.59
C LEU A 98 -7.59 4.14 -20.02
N LEU A 99 -6.28 4.02 -20.24
CA LEU A 99 -5.64 4.30 -21.53
C LEU A 99 -6.04 3.32 -22.64
N ARG A 100 -6.36 2.06 -22.29
CA ARG A 100 -6.92 1.10 -23.26
C ARG A 100 -8.28 1.54 -23.81
N LEU A 101 -9.02 2.39 -23.10
CA LEU A 101 -10.28 2.99 -23.57
C LEU A 101 -10.06 4.33 -24.31
N GLU A 102 -8.91 4.99 -24.14
CA GLU A 102 -8.63 6.36 -24.61
C GLU A 102 -7.32 6.47 -25.42
N LEU A 103 -7.07 5.51 -26.32
CA LEU A 103 -5.80 5.18 -26.99
C LEU A 103 -5.12 6.26 -27.88
N ARG A 104 -5.21 7.56 -27.57
CA ARG A 104 -4.55 8.65 -28.33
C ARG A 104 -3.68 9.62 -27.52
N LYS A 105 -3.40 9.37 -26.22
CA LYS A 105 -2.51 10.22 -25.38
C LYS A 105 -1.41 9.44 -24.62
N CYS A 106 -0.89 8.35 -25.22
CA CYS A 106 -0.03 7.36 -24.56
C CYS A 106 1.32 7.85 -24.01
N TYR A 107 1.85 9.00 -24.42
CA TYR A 107 3.17 9.44 -23.94
C TYR A 107 3.11 10.09 -22.55
N THR A 108 2.08 10.87 -22.24
CA THR A 108 2.08 11.70 -21.01
C THR A 108 1.81 10.91 -19.74
N ALA A 109 0.95 9.89 -19.80
CA ALA A 109 0.57 9.06 -18.65
C ALA A 109 1.67 8.07 -18.22
N ALA A 110 2.44 7.54 -19.17
CA ALA A 110 3.59 6.70 -18.89
C ALA A 110 4.71 7.49 -18.19
N TRP A 111 4.95 8.73 -18.62
CA TRP A 111 5.89 9.65 -17.98
C TRP A 111 5.46 10.06 -16.57
N LEU A 112 4.16 10.29 -16.34
CA LEU A 112 3.62 10.55 -15.00
C LEU A 112 3.76 9.34 -14.08
N ALA A 113 3.41 8.14 -14.54
CA ALA A 113 3.58 6.91 -13.76
C ALA A 113 5.06 6.58 -13.47
N ALA A 114 5.94 6.80 -14.45
CA ALA A 114 7.39 6.60 -14.30
C ALA A 114 8.03 7.64 -13.35
N GLY A 115 7.60 8.90 -13.42
CA GLY A 115 8.05 9.96 -12.51
C GLY A 115 7.67 9.66 -11.05
N TRP A 116 6.51 9.04 -10.82
CA TRP A 116 6.08 8.61 -9.48
C TRP A 116 6.76 7.35 -8.98
N LEU A 117 7.01 6.36 -9.85
CA LEU A 117 7.85 5.19 -9.53
C LEU A 117 9.24 5.64 -9.08
N LEU A 118 9.83 6.61 -9.77
CA LEU A 118 11.12 7.19 -9.41
C LEU A 118 11.04 8.02 -8.12
N GLY A 119 9.99 8.82 -7.93
CA GLY A 119 9.77 9.60 -6.70
C GLY A 119 9.61 8.71 -5.47
N ALA A 120 8.79 7.65 -5.55
CA ALA A 120 8.64 6.67 -4.48
C ALA A 120 9.95 5.91 -4.21
N LEU A 121 10.69 5.55 -5.26
CA LEU A 121 11.98 4.87 -5.19
C LEU A 121 13.10 5.76 -4.62
N VAL A 122 13.01 7.08 -4.72
CA VAL A 122 13.96 8.05 -4.14
C VAL A 122 13.55 8.44 -2.72
N VAL A 123 12.26 8.60 -2.45
CA VAL A 123 11.75 8.95 -1.11
C VAL A 123 11.91 7.79 -0.13
N THR A 124 11.81 6.55 -0.60
CA THR A 124 12.04 5.35 0.24
C THR A 124 13.45 5.35 0.86
N PRO A 125 14.57 5.41 0.11
CA PRO A 125 15.91 5.44 0.69
C PRO A 125 16.19 6.69 1.53
N VAL A 126 15.56 7.84 1.26
CA VAL A 126 15.66 9.02 2.14
C VAL A 126 15.02 8.76 3.51
N LEU A 127 13.86 8.10 3.54
CA LEU A 127 13.24 7.66 4.79
C LEU A 127 14.13 6.60 5.49
N LEU A 128 14.66 5.62 4.75
CA LEU A 128 15.49 4.55 5.30
C LEU A 128 16.86 4.99 5.79
N SER A 129 17.46 5.98 5.13
CA SER A 129 18.76 6.55 5.48
C SER A 129 18.73 7.23 6.85
N TYR A 130 17.55 7.59 7.32
CA TYR A 130 17.38 8.47 8.46
C TYR A 130 16.59 7.80 9.59
N TYR A 131 15.83 6.73 9.29
CA TYR A 131 15.22 5.85 10.28
C TYR A 131 16.25 4.93 10.96
N GLY A 132 16.52 5.17 12.24
CA GLY A 132 17.34 4.34 13.11
C GLY A 132 18.83 4.68 13.15
N THR A 133 19.25 5.84 12.65
CA THR A 133 20.65 6.34 12.70
C THR A 133 20.99 6.98 14.04
N SER A 134 20.00 7.35 14.85
CA SER A 134 20.24 7.84 16.21
C SER A 134 20.78 6.74 17.14
N LYS A 135 21.97 6.98 17.70
CA LYS A 135 22.70 6.07 18.63
C LYS A 135 22.06 5.95 20.03
N THR A 136 20.81 6.37 20.23
CA THR A 136 20.22 6.57 21.58
C THR A 136 18.97 5.73 21.87
N TYR A 137 18.76 4.61 21.18
CA TYR A 137 17.66 3.69 21.50
C TYR A 137 18.16 2.47 22.29
N ARG A 138 17.34 2.01 23.25
CA ARG A 138 17.62 0.76 23.97
C ARG A 138 17.61 -0.41 22.98
N PRO A 139 18.53 -1.37 23.08
CA PRO A 139 18.66 -2.46 22.12
C PRO A 139 17.42 -3.37 22.02
N CYS A 140 16.52 -3.33 23.01
CA CYS A 140 15.31 -4.15 23.07
C CYS A 140 14.05 -3.47 22.48
N GLU A 141 14.12 -2.19 22.10
CA GLU A 141 12.98 -1.43 21.56
C GLU A 141 13.16 -1.19 20.05
N CYS A 142 12.13 -1.48 19.26
CA CYS A 142 12.09 -1.27 17.81
C CYS A 142 10.81 -0.51 17.42
N PHE A 143 10.79 0.14 16.26
CA PHE A 143 9.67 0.94 15.71
C PHE A 143 9.40 2.29 16.39
N GLN A 144 10.22 2.71 17.35
CA GLN A 144 10.07 4.00 18.02
C GLN A 144 10.90 5.14 17.38
N PHE A 145 10.62 5.48 16.13
CA PHE A 145 11.46 6.45 15.37
C PHE A 145 11.11 7.93 15.55
N HIS A 146 10.59 8.28 16.73
CA HIS A 146 9.97 9.57 17.02
C HIS A 146 10.89 10.78 16.89
N ARG A 147 12.16 10.62 17.28
CA ARG A 147 13.10 11.74 17.36
C ARG A 147 13.58 12.19 15.98
N GLU A 148 13.67 11.25 15.05
CA GLU A 148 14.12 11.50 13.68
C GLU A 148 13.03 12.21 12.87
N LEU A 149 11.75 11.97 13.21
CA LEU A 149 10.60 12.58 12.56
C LEU A 149 10.42 14.09 12.84
N LYS A 150 11.17 14.65 13.79
CA LYS A 150 11.10 16.08 14.17
C LYS A 150 11.92 17.00 13.29
N GLU A 151 12.79 16.45 12.44
CA GLU A 151 13.58 17.29 11.57
C GLU A 151 12.73 17.96 10.51
N ALA A 152 12.95 19.26 10.30
CA ALA A 152 12.15 20.06 9.38
C ALA A 152 12.07 19.42 7.97
N HIS A 153 13.19 18.87 7.49
CA HIS A 153 13.25 18.16 6.20
C HIS A 153 12.35 16.92 6.16
N MET A 154 12.28 16.14 7.25
CA MET A 154 11.39 14.98 7.34
C MET A 154 9.92 15.37 7.37
N VAL A 155 9.59 16.40 8.15
CA VAL A 155 8.22 16.91 8.27
C VAL A 155 7.72 17.37 6.90
N ILE A 156 8.51 18.19 6.20
CA ILE A 156 8.19 18.67 4.85
C ILE A 156 8.03 17.49 3.88
N THR A 157 8.97 16.54 3.89
CA THR A 157 8.92 15.38 3.00
C THR A 157 7.66 14.53 3.24
N ASN A 158 7.29 14.28 4.49
CA ASN A 158 6.08 13.53 4.83
C ASN A 158 4.82 14.28 4.37
N TYR A 159 4.73 15.60 4.57
CA TYR A 159 3.58 16.37 4.10
C TYR A 159 3.45 16.40 2.58
N CYS A 160 4.55 16.63 1.87
CA CYS A 160 4.57 16.58 0.41
C CYS A 160 4.09 15.20 -0.08
N LEU A 161 4.58 14.12 0.53
CA LEU A 161 4.23 12.76 0.18
C LEU A 161 2.75 12.44 0.43
N VAL A 162 2.22 12.85 1.59
CA VAL A 162 0.78 12.69 1.89
C VAL A 162 -0.05 13.50 0.90
N GLY A 163 0.29 14.77 0.66
CA GLY A 163 -0.44 15.64 -0.26
C GLY A 163 -0.49 15.08 -1.68
N VAL A 164 0.65 14.60 -2.18
CA VAL A 164 0.75 13.89 -3.47
C VAL A 164 -0.18 12.67 -3.52
N LEU A 165 -0.10 11.81 -2.50
CA LEU A 165 -0.83 10.55 -2.49
C LEU A 165 -2.34 10.79 -2.45
N VAL A 166 -2.79 11.74 -1.63
CA VAL A 166 -4.20 12.15 -1.54
C VAL A 166 -4.67 12.75 -2.87
N ALA A 167 -3.91 13.67 -3.47
CA ALA A 167 -4.26 14.30 -4.74
C ALA A 167 -4.36 13.25 -5.87
N MET A 168 -3.41 12.33 -5.95
CA MET A 168 -3.43 11.26 -6.96
C MET A 168 -4.62 10.33 -6.77
N CYS A 169 -4.95 9.95 -5.54
CA CYS A 169 -6.13 9.12 -5.29
C CYS A 169 -7.42 9.84 -5.68
N ALA A 170 -7.54 11.13 -5.36
CA ALA A 170 -8.69 11.93 -5.75
C ALA A 170 -8.85 11.98 -7.28
N VAL A 171 -7.77 12.25 -8.01
CA VAL A 171 -7.77 12.30 -9.48
C VAL A 171 -8.12 10.94 -10.09
N LEU A 172 -7.45 9.87 -9.66
CA LEU A 172 -7.72 8.52 -10.17
C LEU A 172 -9.16 8.07 -9.88
N THR A 173 -9.68 8.37 -8.68
CA THR A 173 -11.06 8.07 -8.30
C THR A 173 -12.06 8.84 -9.16
N ALA A 174 -11.86 10.16 -9.33
CA ALA A 174 -12.75 10.99 -10.14
C ALA A 174 -12.80 10.53 -11.61
N ILE A 175 -11.64 10.22 -12.20
CA ILE A 175 -11.57 9.71 -13.58
C ILE A 175 -12.27 8.35 -13.68
N GLN A 176 -11.98 7.41 -12.78
CA GLN A 176 -12.59 6.08 -12.80
C GLN A 176 -14.10 6.12 -12.60
N LEU A 177 -14.61 6.93 -11.66
CA LEU A 177 -16.05 7.11 -11.48
C LEU A 177 -16.71 7.67 -12.75
N THR A 178 -16.08 8.65 -13.40
CA THR A 178 -16.57 9.22 -14.66
C THR A 178 -16.63 8.18 -15.77
N VAL A 179 -15.61 7.34 -15.90
CA VAL A 179 -15.57 6.27 -16.91
C VAL A 179 -16.61 5.19 -16.61
N ILE A 180 -16.72 4.75 -15.36
CA ILE A 180 -17.73 3.76 -14.93
C ILE A 180 -19.13 4.28 -15.19
N TYR A 181 -19.41 5.54 -14.87
CA TYR A 181 -20.69 6.17 -15.15
C TYR A 181 -21.01 6.18 -16.66
N ARG A 182 -20.06 6.60 -17.51
CA ARG A 182 -20.24 6.61 -18.97
C ARG A 182 -20.50 5.21 -19.53
N VAL A 183 -19.74 4.21 -19.07
CA VAL A 183 -19.90 2.81 -19.48
C VAL A 183 -21.25 2.25 -19.00
N ALA A 184 -21.64 2.54 -17.76
CA ALA A 184 -22.93 2.10 -17.21
C ALA A 184 -24.12 2.68 -17.98
N VAL A 185 -24.08 3.96 -18.33
CA VAL A 185 -25.13 4.60 -19.15
C VAL A 185 -25.17 4.02 -20.57
N LYS A 186 -24.01 3.78 -21.19
CA LYS A 186 -23.91 3.24 -22.55
C LYS A 186 -24.47 1.82 -22.68
N TYR A 187 -24.28 0.98 -21.67
CA TYR A 187 -24.66 -0.43 -21.68
C TYR A 187 -25.93 -0.72 -20.87
N TRP A 188 -26.70 0.31 -20.53
CA TRP A 188 -27.97 0.14 -19.83
C TRP A 188 -29.01 -0.53 -20.74
N PRO A 189 -29.77 -1.56 -20.28
CA PRO A 189 -29.85 -2.12 -18.93
C PRO A 189 -28.92 -3.32 -18.64
N ASP A 190 -28.32 -3.96 -19.66
CA ASP A 190 -27.53 -5.20 -19.51
C ASP A 190 -26.05 -4.98 -19.12
N VAL A 191 -25.80 -4.01 -18.24
CA VAL A 191 -24.46 -3.49 -17.90
C VAL A 191 -23.50 -4.60 -17.44
N ASN A 192 -23.97 -5.56 -16.65
CA ASN A 192 -23.15 -6.65 -16.08
C ASN A 192 -22.71 -7.72 -17.09
N SER A 193 -23.38 -7.79 -18.25
CA SER A 193 -23.03 -8.73 -19.31
C SER A 193 -21.78 -8.29 -20.09
N HIS A 194 -21.45 -7.00 -20.04
CA HIS A 194 -20.38 -6.42 -20.86
C HIS A 194 -19.00 -6.52 -20.20
N VAL A 195 -18.04 -7.07 -20.95
CA VAL A 195 -16.65 -7.26 -20.53
C VAL A 195 -15.97 -5.95 -20.15
N GLU A 196 -16.31 -4.84 -20.83
CA GLU A 196 -15.77 -3.50 -20.54
C GLU A 196 -16.16 -3.00 -19.15
N PHE A 197 -17.43 -3.16 -18.75
CA PHE A 197 -17.89 -2.77 -17.42
C PHE A 197 -17.22 -3.63 -16.34
N ARG A 198 -17.16 -4.95 -16.53
CA ARG A 198 -16.48 -5.86 -15.58
C ARG A 198 -14.99 -5.51 -15.43
N ALA A 199 -14.34 -5.06 -16.51
CA ALA A 199 -12.95 -4.60 -16.48
C ALA A 199 -12.77 -3.30 -15.68
N GLN A 200 -13.69 -2.33 -15.80
CA GLN A 200 -13.65 -1.08 -15.03
C GLN A 200 -14.04 -1.30 -13.55
N ALA A 201 -15.03 -2.14 -13.25
CA ALA A 201 -15.38 -2.53 -11.88
C ALA A 201 -14.18 -3.17 -11.16
N LYS A 202 -13.43 -4.05 -11.83
CA LYS A 202 -12.17 -4.61 -11.31
C LYS A 202 -11.06 -3.58 -11.13
N SER A 203 -11.10 -2.44 -11.86
CA SER A 203 -10.15 -1.33 -11.68
C SER A 203 -10.50 -0.53 -10.43
N PHE A 204 -11.80 -0.26 -10.25
CA PHE A 204 -12.35 0.42 -9.07
C PHE A 204 -12.06 -0.33 -7.77
N PHE A 205 -12.02 -1.65 -7.80
CA PHE A 205 -11.62 -2.47 -6.66
C PHE A 205 -10.26 -2.04 -6.07
N PHE A 206 -9.23 -1.79 -6.91
CA PHE A 206 -7.92 -1.35 -6.43
C PHE A 206 -7.93 0.08 -5.86
N ILE A 207 -8.83 0.95 -6.34
CA ILE A 207 -9.07 2.26 -5.72
C ILE A 207 -9.66 2.08 -4.33
N LEU A 208 -10.66 1.22 -4.18
CA LEU A 208 -11.29 0.97 -2.89
C LEU A 208 -10.28 0.43 -1.87
N VAL A 209 -9.43 -0.53 -2.27
CA VAL A 209 -8.34 -1.05 -1.43
C VAL A 209 -7.40 0.08 -1.00
N THR A 210 -7.02 0.96 -1.92
CA THR A 210 -6.18 2.14 -1.65
C THR A 210 -6.81 3.07 -0.62
N LEU A 211 -8.10 3.40 -0.79
CA LEU A 211 -8.83 4.30 0.11
C LEU A 211 -9.00 3.70 1.51
N VAL A 212 -9.25 2.39 1.61
CA VAL A 212 -9.48 1.74 2.91
C VAL A 212 -8.17 1.44 3.63
N CYS A 213 -7.13 1.01 2.93
CA CYS A 213 -5.90 0.55 3.56
C CYS A 213 -4.87 1.67 3.73
N PHE A 214 -4.71 2.58 2.77
CA PHE A 214 -3.61 3.56 2.77
C PHE A 214 -4.02 4.95 3.28
N MET A 215 -5.20 5.45 2.92
CA MET A 215 -5.63 6.80 3.32
C MET A 215 -5.68 7.03 4.84
N PRO A 216 -6.23 6.10 5.65
CA PRO A 216 -6.34 6.35 7.09
C PRO A 216 -4.98 6.60 7.73
N HIS A 217 -3.95 5.85 7.33
CA HIS A 217 -2.58 6.05 7.78
C HIS A 217 -2.03 7.41 7.36
N HIS A 218 -2.17 7.81 6.10
CA HIS A 218 -1.64 9.09 5.63
C HIS A 218 -2.33 10.31 6.26
N VAL A 219 -3.65 10.26 6.43
CA VAL A 219 -4.40 11.31 7.12
C VAL A 219 -4.01 11.36 8.60
N PHE A 220 -3.94 10.22 9.27
CA PHE A 220 -3.54 10.18 10.67
C PHE A 220 -2.08 10.60 10.86
N ARG A 221 -1.20 10.32 9.90
CA ARG A 221 0.22 10.71 9.94
C ARG A 221 0.40 12.22 10.02
N VAL A 222 -0.44 12.98 9.32
CA VAL A 222 -0.47 14.45 9.41
C VAL A 222 -0.83 14.88 10.82
N TYR A 223 -1.92 14.35 11.37
CA TYR A 223 -2.34 14.64 12.73
C TYR A 223 -1.28 14.25 13.76
N TYR A 224 -0.65 13.10 13.57
CA TYR A 224 0.41 12.57 14.42
C TYR A 224 1.63 13.48 14.48
N ILE A 225 2.13 13.94 13.33
CA ILE A 225 3.31 14.83 13.27
C ILE A 225 3.02 16.16 13.98
N GLN A 226 1.80 16.69 13.90
CA GLN A 226 1.41 17.94 14.56
C GLN A 226 1.26 17.82 16.08
N ASN A 227 0.76 16.67 16.56
CA ASN A 227 0.35 16.50 17.95
C ASN A 227 1.28 15.58 18.76
N PHE A 228 2.41 15.17 18.18
CA PHE A 228 3.34 14.24 18.81
C PHE A 228 3.85 14.73 20.19
N ASP A 229 4.13 16.03 20.33
CA ASP A 229 4.63 16.62 21.59
C ASP A 229 3.63 16.54 22.76
N LEU A 230 2.36 16.26 22.45
CA LEU A 230 1.29 16.08 23.43
C LEU A 230 1.10 14.60 23.84
N ASP A 231 1.80 13.65 23.22
CA ASP A 231 1.65 12.21 23.44
C ASP A 231 2.37 11.70 24.70
N LYS A 232 1.96 12.18 25.87
CA LYS A 232 2.54 11.77 27.17
C LYS A 232 2.32 10.28 27.48
N ASP A 233 1.22 9.72 26.97
CA ASP A 233 0.78 8.34 27.26
C ASP A 233 1.16 7.32 26.16
N HIS A 234 1.91 7.72 25.11
CA HIS A 234 2.24 6.88 23.95
C HIS A 234 1.00 6.30 23.21
N LYS A 235 -0.16 6.94 23.35
CA LYS A 235 -1.42 6.52 22.71
C LYS A 235 -1.43 6.90 21.23
N LEU A 236 -0.91 8.08 20.90
CA LEU A 236 -0.80 8.53 19.50
C LEU A 236 0.15 7.63 18.70
N LEU A 237 1.26 7.22 19.31
CA LEU A 237 2.16 6.21 18.76
C LEU A 237 1.42 4.89 18.47
N LEU A 238 0.67 4.37 19.45
CA LEU A 238 -0.07 3.13 19.27
C LEU A 238 -1.07 3.24 18.10
N TYR A 239 -1.80 4.36 17.99
CA TYR A 239 -2.70 4.60 16.87
C TYR A 239 -1.97 4.69 15.53
N ASN A 240 -0.82 5.37 15.48
CA ASN A 240 0.00 5.41 14.27
C ASN A 240 0.40 4.00 13.83
N GLU A 241 0.84 3.14 14.75
CA GLU A 241 1.16 1.74 14.44
C GLU A 241 -0.08 0.93 14.01
N VAL A 242 -1.26 1.20 14.59
CA VAL A 242 -2.52 0.53 14.17
C VAL A 242 -2.89 0.91 12.75
N PHE A 243 -2.83 2.21 12.40
CA PHE A 243 -3.07 2.64 11.03
C PHE A 243 -1.99 2.13 10.07
N LEU A 244 -0.74 2.05 10.51
CA LEU A 244 0.32 1.45 9.72
C LEU A 244 0.07 -0.05 9.50
N ALA A 245 -0.40 -0.78 10.51
CA ALA A 245 -0.81 -2.19 10.36
C ALA A 245 -2.00 -2.34 9.40
N LEU A 246 -2.94 -1.40 9.40
CA LEU A 246 -4.07 -1.37 8.45
C LEU A 246 -3.58 -1.29 6.99
N THR A 247 -2.49 -0.57 6.71
CA THR A 247 -1.92 -0.52 5.34
C THR A 247 -1.55 -1.91 4.81
N THR A 248 -1.13 -2.79 5.71
CA THR A 248 -0.69 -4.15 5.38
C THR A 248 -1.86 -5.05 4.98
N MET A 249 -3.08 -4.72 5.42
CA MET A 249 -4.30 -5.46 5.06
C MET A 249 -4.58 -5.43 3.55
N CYS A 250 -3.92 -4.54 2.80
CA CYS A 250 -3.98 -4.57 1.34
C CYS A 250 -3.50 -5.90 0.75
N CYS A 251 -2.70 -6.71 1.45
CA CYS A 251 -2.33 -8.06 0.97
C CYS A 251 -3.52 -9.03 0.86
N LEU A 252 -4.69 -8.70 1.44
CA LEU A 252 -5.93 -9.44 1.24
C LEU A 252 -6.56 -9.17 -0.14
N ASP A 253 -6.06 -8.17 -0.87
CA ASP A 253 -6.56 -7.81 -2.20
C ASP A 253 -6.54 -9.00 -3.17
N MET A 254 -5.52 -9.85 -3.13
CA MET A 254 -5.40 -11.03 -3.98
C MET A 254 -6.51 -12.03 -3.73
N LEU A 255 -6.88 -12.27 -2.47
CA LEU A 255 -8.03 -13.12 -2.13
C LEU A 255 -9.34 -12.52 -2.65
N CYS A 256 -9.57 -11.24 -2.36
CA CYS A 256 -10.78 -10.53 -2.78
C CYS A 256 -10.89 -10.46 -4.31
N PHE A 257 -9.77 -10.25 -5.01
CA PHE A 257 -9.70 -10.20 -6.46
C PHE A 257 -10.04 -11.55 -7.08
N ILE A 258 -9.57 -12.66 -6.50
CA ILE A 258 -9.91 -14.01 -6.93
C ILE A 258 -11.39 -14.31 -6.68
N ALA A 259 -11.90 -14.00 -5.49
CA ALA A 259 -13.30 -14.20 -5.15
C ALA A 259 -14.24 -13.43 -6.09
N GLY A 260 -13.87 -12.19 -6.44
CA GLY A 260 -14.60 -11.37 -7.42
C GLY A 260 -14.42 -11.77 -8.88
N ILE A 261 -13.52 -12.71 -9.21
CA ILE A 261 -13.41 -13.33 -10.54
C ILE A 261 -14.31 -14.58 -10.65
N ALA A 262 -14.60 -15.24 -9.54
CA ALA A 262 -15.39 -16.47 -9.51
C ALA A 262 -16.90 -16.26 -9.77
N HIS A 263 -17.36 -15.01 -9.83
CA HIS A 263 -18.71 -14.58 -10.23
C HIS A 263 -18.64 -13.67 -11.48
#